data_AF-A0A966BIK7-F1
#
_entry.id   AF-A0A966BIK7-F1
#
_cell.length_a   1.000
_cell.length_b   1.000
_cell.length_c   1.000
_cell.angle_alpha   90.00
_cell.angle_beta   90.00
_cell.angle_gamma   90.00
#
_symmetry.space_group_name_H-M   'P 1'
#
loop_
_entity.id
_entity.type
_entity.pdbx_description
1 polymer ?
#
loop_
_entity_poly.entity_id
_entity_poly.type
_entity_poly.pdbx_seq_one_letter_code
_entity_poly.pdbx_strand_id
1 'polypeptide(L)'
;MHRYSEQEKIELEHQAAKLFLRCYEKAHGIPMRHIWHNEPRKPDVSCYQGDQKLDIEVAHLYASETEAMAVLGRPLSLSMQRELAVMSQAPSEQQLKVALGQLLNQKAKKSYQSERTWLLIRNASPIWHYDDFKNVQAQLSFPDTHPFEQIWLLCDFHHGDLLQLA
;
A
#
# COMPACT_ATOMS: atom_id res chain seq x y z
N MET A 1 8.85 -3.81 -24.68
CA MET A 1 8.75 -2.81 -23.60
C MET A 1 7.85 -3.24 -22.43
N HIS A 2 6.93 -4.21 -22.57
CA HIS A 2 5.98 -4.55 -21.50
C HIS A 2 6.55 -5.31 -20.28
N ARG A 3 7.61 -6.13 -20.45
CA ARG A 3 8.14 -7.00 -19.37
C ARG A 3 8.90 -6.28 -18.26
N TYR A 4 9.54 -5.15 -18.55
CA TYR A 4 10.30 -4.38 -17.56
C TYR A 4 9.37 -3.73 -16.53
N SER A 5 8.24 -3.17 -17.00
CA SER A 5 7.24 -2.55 -16.13
C SER A 5 6.56 -3.54 -15.18
N GLU A 6 6.36 -4.80 -15.59
CA GLU A 6 5.78 -5.83 -14.72
C GLU A 6 6.77 -6.28 -13.63
N GLN A 7 8.05 -6.44 -13.98
CA GLN A 7 9.08 -6.79 -12.99
C GLN A 7 9.28 -5.67 -11.95
N GLU A 8 9.30 -4.42 -12.38
CA GLU A 8 9.37 -3.26 -11.48
C GLU A 8 8.16 -3.20 -10.54
N LYS A 9 6.95 -3.47 -11.05
CA LYS A 9 5.74 -3.53 -10.25
C LYS A 9 5.82 -4.64 -9.18
N ILE A 10 6.24 -5.85 -9.57
CA ILE A 10 6.42 -6.98 -8.65
C ILE A 10 7.47 -6.63 -7.58
N GLU A 11 8.57 -5.98 -7.96
CA GLU A 11 9.60 -5.59 -7.02
C GLU A 11 9.08 -4.57 -5.99
N LEU A 12 8.31 -3.57 -6.42
CA LEU A 12 7.70 -2.59 -5.53
C LEU A 12 6.74 -3.25 -4.53
N GLU A 13 5.90 -4.18 -4.99
CA GLU A 13 4.97 -4.94 -4.15
C GLU A 13 5.73 -5.78 -3.11
N HIS A 14 6.78 -6.48 -3.54
CA HIS A 14 7.60 -7.30 -2.66
C HIS A 14 8.36 -6.46 -1.63
N GLN A 15 8.88 -5.30 -2.02
CA GLN A 15 9.54 -4.36 -1.10
C GLN A 15 8.57 -3.83 -0.05
N ALA A 16 7.35 -3.47 -0.46
CA ALA A 16 6.29 -3.02 0.45
C ALA A 16 5.95 -4.10 1.47
N ALA A 17 5.69 -5.33 1.00
CA ALA A 17 5.39 -6.47 1.86
C ALA A 17 6.53 -6.73 2.85
N LYS A 18 7.78 -6.79 2.38
CA LYS A 18 8.95 -7.03 3.24
C LYS A 18 9.11 -5.98 4.34
N LEU A 19 8.89 -4.70 4.03
CA LEU A 19 8.95 -3.63 5.01
C LEU A 19 7.81 -3.79 6.03
N PHE A 20 6.58 -3.99 5.55
CA PHE A 20 5.41 -4.23 6.40
C PHE A 20 5.62 -5.38 7.39
N LEU A 21 6.07 -6.55 6.92
CA LEU A 21 6.28 -7.73 7.77
C LEU A 21 7.28 -7.45 8.91
N ARG A 22 8.37 -6.74 8.63
CA ARG A 22 9.37 -6.35 9.64
C ARG A 22 8.78 -5.41 10.69
N CYS A 23 8.00 -4.44 10.26
CA CYS A 23 7.36 -3.46 11.14
C CYS A 23 6.29 -4.12 12.00
N TYR A 24 5.49 -5.00 11.40
CA TYR A 24 4.46 -5.77 12.10
C TYR A 24 5.07 -6.69 13.16
N GLU A 25 6.12 -7.46 12.81
CA GLU A 25 6.82 -8.34 13.75
C GLU A 25 7.41 -7.54 14.91
N LYS A 26 8.01 -6.36 14.64
CA LYS A 26 8.53 -5.47 15.67
C LYS A 26 7.43 -4.94 16.61
N ALA A 27 6.26 -4.61 16.08
CA ALA A 27 5.15 -4.03 16.84
C ALA A 27 4.38 -5.08 17.66
N HIS A 28 4.19 -6.29 17.12
CA HIS A 28 3.31 -7.32 17.70
C HIS A 28 4.06 -8.52 18.29
N GLY A 29 5.36 -8.66 18.02
CA GLY A 29 6.16 -9.82 18.48
C GLY A 29 5.80 -11.14 17.80
N ILE A 30 4.99 -11.11 16.75
CA ILE A 30 4.57 -12.30 15.99
C ILE A 30 5.50 -12.46 14.78
N PRO A 31 6.21 -13.59 14.63
CA PRO A 31 7.09 -13.82 13.50
C PRO A 31 6.33 -13.79 12.16
N MET A 32 6.86 -13.03 11.21
CA MET A 32 6.34 -12.96 9.84
C MET A 32 7.36 -13.54 8.87
N ARG A 33 7.14 -14.76 8.37
CA ARG A 33 8.17 -15.54 7.66
C ARG A 33 7.75 -15.98 6.28
N HIS A 34 8.78 -16.21 5.45
CA HIS A 34 8.74 -16.72 4.08
C HIS A 34 7.86 -15.89 3.12
N ILE A 35 8.47 -15.23 2.14
CA ILE A 35 7.74 -14.38 1.20
C ILE A 35 7.75 -15.07 -0.17
N TRP A 36 6.58 -15.27 -0.76
CA TRP A 36 6.43 -15.80 -2.11
C TRP A 36 5.55 -14.88 -2.96
N HIS A 37 5.86 -14.79 -4.25
CA HIS A 37 4.99 -14.18 -5.24
C HIS A 37 4.02 -15.23 -5.80
N ASN A 38 2.78 -14.84 -6.10
CA ASN A 38 1.74 -15.78 -6.53
C ASN A 38 1.19 -15.50 -7.94
N GLU A 39 0.85 -16.57 -8.66
CA GLU A 39 0.06 -16.55 -9.91
C GLU A 39 -0.98 -17.69 -9.90
N PRO A 40 -2.08 -17.67 -10.69
CA PRO A 40 -2.64 -16.56 -11.49
C PRO A 40 -3.90 -15.89 -10.89
N ARG A 41 -4.51 -16.44 -9.83
CA ARG A 41 -5.68 -15.87 -9.11
C ARG A 41 -5.46 -15.88 -7.60
N LYS A 42 -4.37 -15.25 -7.20
CA LYS A 42 -3.91 -15.15 -5.81
C LYS A 42 -3.45 -13.71 -5.59
N PRO A 43 -3.52 -13.20 -4.36
CA PRO A 43 -3.01 -11.88 -4.04
C PRO A 43 -1.48 -11.84 -4.19
N ASP A 44 -0.94 -10.63 -4.30
CA ASP A 44 0.42 -10.36 -4.80
C ASP A 44 1.51 -11.16 -4.06
N VAL A 45 1.35 -11.36 -2.75
CA VAL A 45 2.31 -12.04 -1.89
C VAL A 45 1.64 -13.04 -0.93
N SER A 46 2.32 -14.15 -0.63
CA SER A 46 1.99 -15.03 0.50
C SER A 46 3.09 -15.01 1.54
N CYS A 47 2.71 -15.13 2.81
CA CYS A 47 3.61 -15.32 3.94
C CYS A 47 2.99 -16.18 5.05
N TYR A 48 3.73 -16.37 6.14
CA TYR A 48 3.24 -16.98 7.37
C TYR A 48 3.27 -15.97 8.52
N GLN A 49 2.12 -15.80 9.18
CA GLN A 49 2.00 -15.13 10.47
C GLN A 49 2.02 -16.21 11.56
N GLY A 50 3.15 -16.38 12.24
CA GLY A 50 3.39 -17.57 13.06
C GLY A 50 3.34 -18.84 12.20
N ASP A 51 2.41 -19.74 12.51
CA ASP A 51 2.21 -21.01 11.79
C ASP A 51 1.05 -20.95 10.77
N GLN A 52 0.37 -19.81 10.66
CA GLN A 52 -0.79 -19.65 9.78
C GLN A 52 -0.39 -18.96 8.48
N LYS A 53 -0.82 -19.53 7.35
CA LYS A 53 -0.67 -18.91 6.04
C LYS A 53 -1.51 -17.62 5.99
N LEU A 54 -0.88 -16.56 5.50
CA LEU A 54 -1.49 -15.26 5.29
C LEU A 54 -1.14 -14.78 3.89
N ASP A 55 -2.14 -14.37 3.15
CA ASP A 55 -1.94 -13.77 1.84
C ASP A 55 -2.13 -12.24 1.90
N ILE A 56 -1.34 -11.49 1.13
CA ILE A 56 -1.28 -10.03 1.16
C ILE A 56 -1.46 -9.50 -0.26
N GLU A 57 -2.53 -8.73 -0.45
CA GLU A 57 -2.69 -7.87 -1.62
C GLU A 57 -1.98 -6.55 -1.33
N VAL A 58 -1.13 -6.09 -2.25
CA VAL A 58 -0.43 -4.82 -2.13
C VAL A 58 -1.09 -3.79 -3.03
N ALA A 59 -1.16 -2.56 -2.54
CA ALA A 59 -1.58 -1.41 -3.28
C ALA A 59 -0.64 -0.24 -2.97
N HIS A 60 -0.41 0.61 -3.96
CA HIS A 60 0.36 1.83 -3.77
C HIS A 60 -0.58 3.02 -3.91
N LEU A 61 -0.58 3.88 -2.90
CA LEU A 61 -1.35 5.11 -2.89
C LEU A 61 -0.48 6.25 -3.41
N TYR A 62 -0.95 6.90 -4.46
CA TYR A 62 -0.31 8.05 -5.08
C TYR A 62 -1.23 9.27 -5.01
N ALA A 63 -0.66 10.46 -4.89
CA ALA A 63 -1.37 11.73 -4.94
C ALA A 63 -1.74 12.14 -6.37
N SER A 64 -1.00 11.64 -7.38
CA SER A 64 -1.25 11.93 -8.79
C SER A 64 -0.73 10.84 -9.73
N GLU A 65 -1.23 10.84 -10.96
CA GLU A 65 -0.71 9.97 -12.03
C GLU A 65 0.76 10.26 -12.36
N THR A 66 1.15 11.54 -12.33
CA THR A 66 2.53 12.00 -12.52
C THR A 66 3.48 11.35 -11.51
N GLU A 67 3.05 11.25 -10.25
CA GLU A 67 3.80 10.58 -9.19
C GLU A 67 3.87 9.07 -9.40
N ALA A 68 2.75 8.44 -9.77
CA ALA A 68 2.72 7.01 -10.09
C ALA A 68 3.70 6.67 -11.22
N MET A 69 3.75 7.47 -12.29
CA MET A 69 4.70 7.30 -13.40
C MET A 69 6.15 7.49 -12.98
N ALA A 70 6.43 8.38 -12.02
CA ALA A 70 7.78 8.61 -11.53
C ALA A 70 8.31 7.44 -10.68
N VAL A 71 7.45 6.89 -9.81
CA VAL A 71 7.80 5.73 -8.98
C VAL A 71 8.01 4.47 -9.84
N LEU A 72 7.29 4.34 -10.96
CA LEU A 72 7.45 3.26 -11.95
C LEU A 72 8.59 3.50 -12.95
N GLY A 73 9.75 3.99 -12.49
CA GLY A 73 11.00 3.95 -13.26
C GLY A 73 11.24 5.12 -14.23
N ARG A 74 10.54 6.26 -14.10
CA ARG A 74 10.91 7.50 -14.82
C ARG A 74 11.65 8.46 -13.88
N PRO A 75 12.89 8.91 -14.20
CA PRO A 75 13.57 9.89 -13.37
C PRO A 75 12.73 11.16 -13.28
N LEU A 76 12.43 11.58 -12.05
CA LEU A 76 11.76 12.84 -11.78
C LEU A 76 12.60 13.98 -12.34
N SER A 77 12.03 14.81 -13.21
CA SER A 77 12.70 16.05 -13.59
C SER A 77 12.80 16.98 -12.37
N LEU A 78 13.78 17.88 -12.37
CA LEU A 78 13.91 18.91 -11.33
C LEU A 78 12.65 19.77 -11.17
N SER A 79 11.89 19.98 -12.24
CA SER A 79 10.61 20.70 -12.18
C SER A 79 9.53 19.89 -11.45
N MET A 80 9.43 18.58 -11.71
CA MET A 80 8.49 17.70 -11.02
C MET A 80 8.82 17.56 -9.53
N GLN A 81 10.09 17.45 -9.17
CA GLN A 81 10.50 17.43 -7.75
C GLN A 81 10.09 18.71 -7.01
N ARG A 82 10.21 19.88 -7.68
CA ARG A 82 9.77 21.15 -7.12
C ARG A 82 8.26 21.25 -6.99
N GLU A 83 7.50 20.78 -7.99
CA GLU A 83 6.04 20.75 -7.92
C GLU A 83 5.55 19.87 -6.77
N LEU A 84 6.10 18.66 -6.62
CA LEU A 84 5.80 17.77 -5.49
C LEU A 84 6.14 18.41 -4.14
N ALA A 85 7.28 19.11 -4.05
CA ALA A 85 7.70 19.83 -2.83
C ALA A 85 6.83 21.07 -2.52
N VAL A 86 6.16 21.66 -3.50
CA VAL A 86 5.17 22.73 -3.27
C VAL A 86 3.85 22.12 -2.81
N MET A 87 3.41 21.01 -3.43
CA MET A 87 2.19 20.31 -3.04
C MET A 87 2.26 19.74 -1.61
N SER A 88 3.45 19.30 -1.16
CA SER A 88 3.66 18.83 0.21
C SER A 88 3.53 19.90 1.29
N GLN A 89 3.54 21.19 0.95
CA GLN A 89 3.38 22.27 1.93
C GLN A 89 1.92 22.49 2.35
N ALA A 90 0.97 21.96 1.60
CA ALA A 90 -0.46 22.06 1.89
C ALA A 90 -1.19 20.76 1.49
N PRO A 91 -0.92 19.64 2.17
CA PRO A 91 -1.59 18.38 1.88
C PRO A 91 -3.09 18.53 2.08
N SER A 92 -3.86 18.17 1.05
CA SER A 92 -5.32 18.25 1.10
C SER A 92 -5.90 16.98 1.70
N GLU A 93 -6.50 17.10 2.89
CA GLU A 93 -7.26 16.03 3.56
C GLU A 93 -8.34 15.44 2.62
N GLN A 94 -9.01 16.30 1.87
CA GLN A 94 -10.04 15.89 0.92
C GLN A 94 -9.46 15.07 -0.24
N GLN A 95 -8.30 15.46 -0.76
CA GLN A 95 -7.62 14.70 -1.81
C GLN A 95 -7.21 13.32 -1.31
N LEU A 96 -6.67 13.23 -0.09
CA LEU A 96 -6.32 11.97 0.54
C LEU A 96 -7.55 11.04 0.67
N LYS A 97 -8.66 11.56 1.22
CA LYS A 97 -9.91 10.78 1.34
C LYS A 97 -10.41 10.25 0.00
N VAL A 98 -10.40 11.08 -1.03
CA VAL A 98 -10.85 10.67 -2.37
C VAL A 98 -9.93 9.60 -2.94
N ALA A 99 -8.62 9.79 -2.90
CA ALA A 99 -7.65 8.84 -3.45
C ALA A 99 -7.69 7.49 -2.70
N LEU A 100 -7.66 7.52 -1.38
CA LEU A 100 -7.73 6.32 -0.54
C LEU A 100 -9.08 5.62 -0.68
N GLY A 101 -10.18 6.36 -0.69
CA GLY A 101 -11.53 5.81 -0.88
C GLY A 101 -11.71 5.16 -2.26
N GLN A 102 -11.19 5.77 -3.33
CA GLN A 102 -11.21 5.15 -4.67
C GLN A 102 -10.40 3.85 -4.72
N LEU A 103 -9.22 3.84 -4.10
CA LEU A 103 -8.37 2.66 -4.03
C LEU A 103 -9.04 1.51 -3.27
N LEU A 104 -9.62 1.80 -2.10
CA LEU A 104 -10.37 0.84 -1.30
C LEU A 104 -11.56 0.27 -2.09
N ASN A 105 -12.34 1.13 -2.74
CA ASN A 105 -13.48 0.71 -3.57
C ASN A 105 -13.07 -0.17 -4.75
N GLN A 106 -11.90 0.08 -5.36
CA GLN A 106 -11.37 -0.76 -6.43
C GLN A 106 -10.96 -2.14 -5.90
N LYS A 107 -10.26 -2.17 -4.76
CA LYS A 107 -9.74 -3.40 -4.14
C LYS A 107 -10.85 -4.27 -3.53
N ALA A 108 -11.90 -3.66 -2.99
CA ALA A 108 -13.05 -4.38 -2.44
C ALA A 108 -13.77 -5.28 -3.46
N LYS A 109 -13.69 -4.96 -4.76
CA LYS A 109 -14.30 -5.75 -5.84
C LYS A 109 -13.50 -7.01 -6.22
N LYS A 110 -12.35 -7.24 -5.58
CA LYS A 110 -11.49 -8.40 -5.85
C LYS A 110 -12.03 -9.66 -5.18
N SER A 111 -11.60 -10.80 -5.69
CA SER A 111 -11.91 -12.12 -5.14
C SER A 111 -10.67 -13.00 -5.27
N TYR A 112 -10.38 -13.75 -4.21
CA TYR A 112 -9.17 -14.58 -4.10
C TYR A 112 -9.54 -15.99 -3.66
N GLN A 113 -8.77 -16.97 -4.12
CA GLN A 113 -8.80 -18.32 -3.55
C GLN A 113 -7.84 -18.38 -2.36
N SER A 114 -8.25 -17.75 -1.26
CA SER A 114 -7.48 -17.66 -0.02
C SER A 114 -8.41 -17.68 1.18
N GLU A 115 -7.97 -18.30 2.26
CA GLU A 115 -8.69 -18.33 3.54
C GLU A 115 -8.45 -17.06 4.37
N ARG A 116 -7.29 -16.42 4.20
CA ARG A 116 -6.87 -15.23 4.94
C ARG A 116 -6.14 -14.27 4.01
N THR A 117 -6.79 -13.17 3.68
CA THR A 117 -6.20 -12.12 2.83
C THR A 117 -6.19 -10.80 3.58
N TRP A 118 -5.04 -10.14 3.66
CA TRP A 118 -4.93 -8.76 4.12
C TRP A 118 -4.69 -7.82 2.93
N LEU A 119 -5.13 -6.58 3.06
CA LEU A 119 -4.77 -5.51 2.14
C LEU A 119 -3.68 -4.65 2.78
N LEU A 120 -2.55 -4.51 2.10
CA LEU A 120 -1.49 -3.58 2.44
C LEU A 120 -1.50 -2.41 1.46
N ILE A 121 -1.78 -1.21 1.97
CA ILE A 121 -1.67 0.04 1.22
C ILE A 121 -0.37 0.72 1.61
N ARG A 122 0.56 0.86 0.68
CA ARG A 122 1.79 1.65 0.86
C ARG A 122 1.55 3.07 0.40
N ASN A 123 1.77 4.04 1.28
CA ASN A 123 1.87 5.42 0.87
C ASN A 123 3.13 5.60 0.02
N ALA A 124 2.95 5.87 -1.27
CA ALA A 124 4.02 6.18 -2.19
C ALA A 124 4.17 7.69 -2.43
N SER A 125 3.29 8.50 -1.82
CA SER A 125 3.36 9.94 -1.92
C SER A 125 4.15 10.57 -0.78
N PRO A 126 5.12 11.45 -1.06
CA PRO A 126 5.85 12.16 -0.02
C PRO A 126 5.02 13.31 0.58
N ILE A 127 3.83 13.62 0.04
CA ILE A 127 3.01 14.75 0.51
C ILE A 127 2.15 14.38 1.72
N TRP A 128 1.84 13.09 1.90
CA TRP A 128 1.01 12.61 3.00
C TRP A 128 1.89 11.93 4.04
N HIS A 129 1.60 12.21 5.29
CA HIS A 129 2.31 11.67 6.44
C HIS A 129 1.34 10.93 7.37
N TYR A 130 1.90 10.26 8.38
CA TYR A 130 1.14 9.45 9.33
C TYR A 130 -0.08 10.19 9.94
N ASP A 131 0.11 11.45 10.34
CA ASP A 131 -0.96 12.24 10.97
C ASP A 131 -2.09 12.57 9.99
N ASP A 132 -1.81 12.74 8.69
CA ASP A 132 -2.85 12.95 7.67
C ASP A 132 -3.76 11.72 7.58
N PHE A 133 -3.17 10.52 7.54
CA PHE A 133 -3.93 9.27 7.54
C PHE A 133 -4.76 9.08 8.80
N LYS A 134 -4.19 9.41 9.95
CA LYS A 134 -4.89 9.34 11.24
C LYS A 134 -6.08 10.30 11.30
N ASN A 135 -5.94 11.51 10.77
CA ASN A 135 -7.00 12.52 10.74
C ASN A 135 -8.17 12.12 9.84
N VAL A 136 -7.90 11.43 8.72
CA VAL A 136 -8.95 10.96 7.81
C VAL A 136 -9.55 9.62 8.23
N GLN A 137 -8.84 8.79 9.00
CA GLN A 137 -9.24 7.41 9.30
C GLN A 137 -10.68 7.32 9.81
N ALA A 138 -11.05 8.15 10.79
CA ALA A 138 -12.39 8.15 11.38
C ALA A 138 -13.50 8.56 10.40
N GLN A 139 -13.15 9.12 9.25
CA GLN A 139 -14.05 9.63 8.22
C GLN A 139 -14.05 8.77 6.96
N LEU A 140 -13.22 7.72 6.90
CA LEU A 140 -13.19 6.79 5.79
C LEU A 140 -14.42 5.88 5.86
N SER A 141 -15.16 5.79 4.75
CA SER A 141 -16.15 4.75 4.56
C SER A 141 -15.51 3.54 3.87
N PHE A 142 -15.64 2.38 4.50
CA PHE A 142 -15.25 1.11 3.90
C PHE A 142 -16.45 0.50 3.17
N PRO A 143 -16.23 -0.16 2.02
CA PRO A 143 -17.29 -0.93 1.40
C PRO A 143 -17.78 -2.02 2.36
N ASP A 144 -19.09 -2.21 2.50
CA ASP A 144 -19.70 -3.19 3.42
C ASP A 144 -19.28 -4.64 3.12
N THR A 145 -18.76 -4.90 1.93
CA THR A 145 -18.29 -6.22 1.51
C THR A 145 -16.95 -6.08 0.80
N HIS A 146 -15.92 -6.77 1.32
CA HIS A 146 -14.60 -6.88 0.73
C HIS A 146 -13.93 -8.21 1.15
N PRO A 147 -12.92 -8.70 0.41
CA PRO A 147 -12.28 -9.99 0.72
C PRO A 147 -11.24 -9.94 1.85
N PHE A 148 -10.96 -8.75 2.39
CA PHE A 148 -9.85 -8.55 3.33
C PHE A 148 -10.25 -8.75 4.79
N GLU A 149 -9.49 -9.56 5.52
CA GLU A 149 -9.61 -9.75 6.98
C GLU A 149 -9.10 -8.51 7.73
N GLN A 150 -8.01 -7.91 7.25
CA GLN A 150 -7.45 -6.67 7.79
C GLN A 150 -6.98 -5.76 6.67
N ILE A 151 -7.02 -4.45 6.91
CA ILE A 151 -6.50 -3.42 6.02
C ILE A 151 -5.46 -2.61 6.76
N TRP A 152 -4.23 -2.64 6.25
CA TRP A 152 -3.07 -1.95 6.81
C TRP A 152 -2.56 -0.88 5.88
N LEU A 153 -2.11 0.23 6.46
CA LEU A 153 -1.46 1.31 5.77
C LEU A 153 -0.01 1.43 6.28
N LEU A 154 0.94 1.41 5.35
CA LEU A 154 2.34 1.78 5.59
C LEU A 154 2.47 3.27 5.24
N CYS A 155 2.48 4.12 6.27
CA CYS A 155 2.31 5.58 6.14
C CYS A 155 3.51 6.29 5.53
N ASP A 156 4.68 5.65 5.54
CA ASP A 156 5.92 6.16 4.97
C ASP A 156 6.49 5.13 3.98
N PHE A 157 7.06 5.62 2.88
CA PHE A 157 7.61 4.74 1.85
C PHE A 157 8.85 3.97 2.33
N HIS A 158 9.66 4.56 3.21
CA HIS A 158 10.91 4.00 3.71
C HIS A 158 10.83 3.63 5.20
N HIS A 159 10.01 4.35 5.97
CA HIS A 159 9.84 4.13 7.40
C HIS A 159 8.61 3.28 7.71
N GLY A 160 8.65 2.67 8.88
CA GLY A 160 7.79 1.55 9.25
C GLY A 160 6.50 1.91 9.96
N ASP A 161 6.00 3.14 9.84
CA ASP A 161 4.84 3.56 10.61
C ASP A 161 3.58 2.89 10.04
N LEU A 162 3.02 1.99 10.84
CA LEU A 162 1.84 1.20 10.49
C LEU A 162 0.59 1.82 11.09
N LEU A 163 -0.45 1.90 10.28
CA LEU A 163 -1.80 2.26 10.70
C LEU A 163 -2.78 1.16 10.27
N GLN A 164 -3.47 0.54 11.22
CA GLN A 164 -4.57 -0.37 10.90
C GLN A 164 -5.83 0.43 10.62
N LEU A 165 -6.48 0.15 9.49
CA LEU A 165 -7.69 0.83 9.04
C LEU A 165 -8.96 0.02 9.36
N ALA A 166 -8.91 -1.30 9.18
CA ALA A 166 -9.97 -2.26 9.46
C ALA A 166 -9.38 -3.60 9.89
#